data_AF-A0A1Q9Y4N7-F1
#
_entry.id   AF-A0A1Q9Y4N7-F1
#
_cell.length_a   1.000
_cell.length_b   1.000
_cell.length_c   1.000
_cell.angle_alpha   90.00
_cell.angle_beta   90.00
_cell.angle_gamma   90.00
#
_symmetry.space_group_name_H-M   'P 1'
#
loop_
_entity.id
_entity.type
_entity.pdbx_description
1 polymer ?
#
loop_
_entity_poly.entity_id
_entity_poly.type
_entity_poly.pdbx_seq_one_letter_code
_entity_poly.pdbx_strand_id
1 'polypeptide(L)'
;MLNAIKQEYWLLLAVLAALIALPMEHALLGHGQAIALAGAVALIAAIVCASLRVAHHAEQLAERVGDPYGTMILTLSAVLVEVVILAIMMSNQASPTLVRDTIYSAVMLDINGILGLAALMGGIKHGEQPYNDDSARSYSVMILTAMGISMVVPEFIPESDWKAYSMFTIGAMLVLYAVFLRMQVGPHSYFFSYSYPEKKHRGGEGHGDDESQVNVAWSIGVLVFGVIVIGVLAEVMSLALDVGLEGTGAPPVLTAIVVAGISAAPEILTALRAALANRMQSVVNIALGASLSTVILTVPVMEAMALYSGQPFQMAMTPVQTVMVFITLIVCAINLNDGETNAIEGMTHFVLFATFIMLAMLGL
;
A
#
# COMPACT_ATOMS: atom_id res chain seq x y z
N MET A 1 11.77 24.61 -17.79
CA MET A 1 11.14 23.43 -18.43
C MET A 1 12.10 22.27 -18.64
N LEU A 2 13.22 22.41 -19.36
CA LEU A 2 14.17 21.29 -19.57
C LEU A 2 14.76 20.68 -18.28
N ASN A 3 15.05 21.49 -17.25
CA ASN A 3 15.56 20.97 -15.97
C ASN A 3 14.48 20.24 -15.14
N ALA A 4 13.21 20.68 -15.22
CA ALA A 4 12.10 19.97 -14.59
C ALA A 4 11.87 18.61 -15.28
N ILE A 5 11.91 18.56 -16.61
CA ILE A 5 11.80 17.31 -17.38
C ILE A 5 12.96 16.35 -17.07
N LYS A 6 14.19 16.86 -16.88
CA LYS A 6 15.34 16.03 -16.46
C LYS A 6 15.19 15.45 -15.06
N GLN A 7 14.52 16.14 -14.15
CA GLN A 7 14.22 15.62 -12.81
C GLN A 7 13.21 14.47 -12.89
N GLU A 8 12.27 14.50 -13.84
CA GLU A 8 11.28 13.44 -14.07
C GLU A 8 11.79 12.23 -14.88
N TYR A 9 13.10 12.00 -14.98
CA TYR A 9 13.68 10.94 -15.80
C TYR A 9 13.02 9.55 -15.61
N TRP A 10 12.78 9.16 -14.35
CA TRP A 10 12.15 7.87 -14.03
C TRP A 10 10.69 7.78 -14.48
N LEU A 11 9.94 8.89 -14.38
CA LEU A 11 8.56 8.94 -14.87
C LEU A 11 8.53 8.95 -16.40
N LEU A 12 9.45 9.67 -17.05
CA LEU A 12 9.59 9.66 -18.50
C LEU A 12 9.96 8.27 -19.02
N LEU A 13 10.81 7.54 -18.29
CA LEU A 13 11.14 6.16 -18.62
C LEU A 13 9.90 5.27 -18.53
N ALA A 14 9.06 5.43 -17.50
CA ALA A 14 7.79 4.72 -17.39
C ALA A 14 6.81 5.10 -18.51
N VAL A 15 6.74 6.37 -18.91
CA VAL A 15 5.94 6.81 -20.06
C VAL A 15 6.44 6.19 -21.36
N LEU A 16 7.76 6.16 -21.57
CA LEU A 16 8.35 5.48 -22.73
C LEU A 16 8.05 3.98 -22.70
N ALA A 17 8.13 3.35 -21.53
CA ALA A 17 7.73 1.96 -21.36
C ALA A 17 6.26 1.76 -21.71
N ALA A 18 5.36 2.65 -21.30
CA ALA A 18 3.93 2.57 -21.64
C ALA A 18 3.69 2.74 -23.15
N LEU A 19 4.36 3.71 -23.77
CA LEU A 19 4.28 3.97 -25.21
C LEU A 19 4.82 2.80 -26.06
N ILE A 20 5.75 2.01 -25.51
CA ILE A 20 6.26 0.80 -26.17
C ILE A 20 5.36 -0.40 -25.87
N ALA A 21 4.97 -0.58 -24.61
CA ALA A 21 4.26 -1.75 -24.12
C ALA A 21 2.84 -1.85 -24.70
N LEU A 22 2.11 -0.73 -24.81
CA LEU A 22 0.74 -0.71 -25.36
C LEU A 22 0.68 -1.20 -26.82
N PRO A 23 1.42 -0.62 -27.78
CA PRO A 23 1.37 -1.12 -29.16
C PRO A 23 2.04 -2.49 -29.34
N MET A 24 3.00 -2.84 -28.49
CA MET A 24 3.66 -4.13 -28.53
C MET A 24 2.96 -5.22 -27.72
N GLU A 25 1.84 -4.93 -27.05
CA GLU A 25 1.14 -5.87 -26.17
C GLU A 25 0.85 -7.20 -26.88
N HIS A 26 0.27 -7.14 -28.08
CA HIS A 26 -0.05 -8.34 -28.86
C HIS A 26 1.21 -9.12 -29.26
N ALA A 27 2.32 -8.43 -29.52
CA ALA A 27 3.59 -9.08 -29.78
C ALA A 27 4.19 -9.69 -28.51
N LEU A 28 4.08 -9.00 -27.37
CA LEU A 28 4.58 -9.45 -26.07
C LEU A 28 3.88 -10.74 -25.63
N LEU A 29 2.56 -10.80 -25.82
CA LEU A 29 1.75 -11.98 -25.50
C LEU A 29 1.94 -13.11 -26.54
N GLY A 30 2.16 -12.76 -27.82
CA GLY A 30 2.22 -13.73 -28.91
C GLY A 30 3.58 -14.43 -29.16
N HIS A 31 4.69 -13.89 -28.66
CA HIS A 31 6.04 -14.44 -28.92
C HIS A 31 6.49 -15.51 -27.91
N GLY A 32 5.63 -15.88 -26.96
CA GLY A 32 5.85 -17.01 -26.04
C GLY A 32 6.11 -16.61 -24.59
N GLN A 33 5.96 -17.60 -23.71
CA GLN A 33 5.93 -17.45 -22.25
C GLN A 33 7.15 -16.71 -21.65
N ALA A 34 8.36 -17.01 -22.12
CA ALA A 34 9.58 -16.39 -21.59
C ALA A 34 9.65 -14.88 -21.89
N ILE A 35 9.14 -14.45 -23.04
CA ILE A 35 9.12 -13.04 -23.44
C ILE A 35 8.05 -12.29 -22.65
N ALA A 36 6.87 -12.90 -22.44
CA ALA A 36 5.83 -12.34 -21.59
C ALA A 36 6.31 -12.14 -20.15
N LEU A 37 7.00 -13.13 -19.56
CA LEU A 37 7.56 -13.02 -18.22
C LEU A 37 8.66 -11.95 -18.11
N ALA A 38 9.59 -11.91 -19.08
CA ALA A 38 10.61 -10.87 -19.12
C ALA A 38 10.00 -9.46 -19.28
N GLY A 39 8.95 -9.34 -20.09
CA GLY A 39 8.15 -8.13 -20.23
C GLY A 39 7.48 -7.72 -18.92
N ALA A 40 6.82 -8.65 -18.23
CA ALA A 40 6.20 -8.41 -16.93
C ALA A 40 7.23 -7.89 -15.91
N VAL A 41 8.40 -8.52 -15.81
CA VAL A 41 9.48 -8.06 -14.90
C VAL A 41 9.98 -6.65 -15.26
N ALA A 42 10.13 -6.34 -16.55
CA ALA A 42 10.52 -5.01 -16.99
C ALA A 42 9.44 -3.95 -16.66
N LEU A 43 8.16 -4.30 -16.81
CA LEU A 43 7.04 -3.43 -16.46
C LEU A 43 6.94 -3.20 -14.95
N ILE A 44 7.13 -4.24 -14.13
CA ILE A 44 7.22 -4.13 -12.66
C ILE A 44 8.31 -3.12 -12.28
N ALA A 45 9.51 -3.24 -12.85
CA ALA A 45 10.60 -2.31 -12.57
C ALA A 45 10.25 -0.86 -12.97
N ALA A 46 9.61 -0.67 -14.13
CA ALA A 46 9.16 0.63 -14.59
C ALA A 46 8.09 1.25 -13.66
N ILE A 47 7.14 0.43 -13.19
CA ILE A 47 6.10 0.87 -12.25
C ILE A 47 6.70 1.27 -10.92
N VAL A 48 7.63 0.49 -10.36
CA VAL A 48 8.32 0.82 -9.11
C VAL A 48 9.10 2.14 -9.25
N CYS A 49 9.81 2.35 -10.36
CA CYS A 49 10.49 3.62 -10.61
C CYS A 49 9.52 4.80 -10.70
N ALA A 50 8.35 4.61 -11.33
CA ALA A 50 7.31 5.63 -11.41
C ALA A 50 6.67 5.92 -10.05
N SER A 51 6.34 4.89 -9.26
CA SER A 51 5.70 5.03 -7.95
C SER A 51 6.60 5.78 -6.97
N LEU A 52 7.91 5.53 -7.00
CA LEU A 52 8.90 6.30 -6.22
C LEU A 52 8.91 7.79 -6.58
N ARG A 53 8.70 8.14 -7.86
CA ARG A 53 8.59 9.55 -8.27
C ARG A 53 7.27 10.18 -7.89
N VAL A 54 6.16 9.45 -8.04
CA VAL A 54 4.84 9.92 -7.60
C VAL A 54 4.84 10.19 -6.10
N ALA A 55 5.40 9.26 -5.29
CA ALA A 55 5.56 9.43 -3.86
C ALA A 55 6.39 10.68 -3.51
N HIS A 56 7.49 10.93 -4.23
CA HIS A 56 8.30 12.13 -4.01
C HIS A 56 7.53 13.45 -4.23
N HIS A 57 6.67 13.51 -5.24
CA HIS A 57 5.80 14.69 -5.44
C HIS A 57 4.74 14.82 -4.36
N ALA A 58 4.21 13.70 -3.87
CA ALA A 58 3.30 13.69 -2.72
C ALA A 58 4.00 14.19 -1.45
N GLU A 59 5.27 13.81 -1.22
CA GLU A 59 6.12 14.31 -0.12
C GLU A 59 6.34 15.82 -0.21
N GLN A 60 6.70 16.35 -1.38
CA GLN A 60 6.88 17.81 -1.56
C GLN A 60 5.59 18.60 -1.28
N LEU A 61 4.44 18.06 -1.69
CA LEU A 61 3.14 18.64 -1.37
C LEU A 61 2.86 18.57 0.13
N ALA A 62 3.16 17.44 0.77
CA ALA A 62 2.97 17.23 2.19
C ALA A 62 3.83 18.16 3.05
N GLU A 63 5.11 18.32 2.72
CA GLU A 63 6.04 19.23 3.41
C GLU A 63 5.56 20.68 3.38
N ARG A 64 5.00 21.12 2.25
CA ARG A 64 4.48 22.49 2.11
C ARG A 64 3.25 22.75 2.98
N VAL A 65 2.40 21.74 3.17
CA VAL A 65 1.16 21.88 3.95
C VAL A 65 1.42 21.66 5.45
N GLY A 66 2.43 20.86 5.80
CA GLY A 66 2.82 20.57 7.18
C GLY A 66 1.85 19.62 7.89
N ASP A 67 2.25 19.16 9.07
CA ASP A 67 1.43 18.23 9.87
C ASP A 67 0.22 18.92 10.50
N PRO A 68 -0.94 18.25 10.60
CA PRO A 68 -1.22 16.84 10.24
C PRO A 68 -1.69 16.62 8.79
N TYR A 69 -1.97 17.70 8.04
CA TYR A 69 -2.54 17.61 6.69
C TYR A 69 -1.57 17.04 5.65
N GLY A 70 -0.26 17.23 5.83
CA GLY A 70 0.76 16.62 4.99
C GLY A 70 0.73 15.09 5.06
N THR A 71 0.58 14.53 6.26
CA THR A 71 0.41 13.08 6.44
C THR A 71 -0.84 12.56 5.72
N MET A 72 -1.94 13.33 5.74
CA MET A 72 -3.16 12.98 5.01
C MET A 72 -2.97 13.01 3.48
N ILE A 73 -2.19 13.96 2.95
CA ILE A 73 -1.87 14.01 1.51
C ILE A 73 -1.09 12.76 1.10
N LEU A 74 -0.12 12.33 1.91
CA LEU A 74 0.66 11.13 1.66
C LEU A 74 -0.24 9.88 1.61
N THR A 75 -1.06 9.67 2.64
CA THR A 75 -1.94 8.49 2.72
C THR A 75 -2.98 8.47 1.59
N LEU A 76 -3.61 9.61 1.30
CA LEU A 76 -4.57 9.72 0.20
C LEU A 76 -3.92 9.47 -1.16
N SER A 77 -2.69 9.94 -1.36
CA SER A 77 -1.97 9.75 -2.62
C SER A 77 -1.59 8.28 -2.83
N ALA A 78 -1.10 7.60 -1.80
CA ALA A 78 -0.77 6.18 -1.86
C ALA A 78 -2.01 5.33 -2.15
N VAL A 79 -3.11 5.55 -1.43
CA VAL A 79 -4.38 4.85 -1.67
C VAL A 79 -4.94 5.17 -3.06
N LEU A 80 -4.81 6.41 -3.53
CA LEU A 80 -5.27 6.77 -4.87
C LEU A 80 -4.54 5.97 -5.95
N VAL A 81 -3.23 5.75 -5.81
CA VAL A 81 -2.46 4.87 -6.71
C VAL A 81 -3.07 3.48 -6.73
N GLU A 82 -3.28 2.89 -5.55
CA GLU A 82 -3.83 1.53 -5.39
C GLU A 82 -5.23 1.40 -6.02
N VAL A 83 -6.14 2.31 -5.68
CA VAL A 83 -7.52 2.35 -6.18
C VAL A 83 -7.55 2.50 -7.70
N VAL A 84 -6.72 3.36 -8.28
CA VAL A 84 -6.68 3.56 -9.74
C VAL A 84 -6.13 2.33 -10.45
N ILE A 85 -5.07 1.70 -9.93
CA ILE A 85 -4.56 0.43 -10.47
C ILE A 85 -5.68 -0.63 -10.47
N LEU A 86 -6.35 -0.81 -9.32
CA LEU A 86 -7.45 -1.76 -9.20
C LEU A 86 -8.59 -1.45 -10.16
N ALA A 87 -9.04 -0.20 -10.23
CA ALA A 87 -10.13 0.21 -11.11
C ALA A 87 -9.83 -0.06 -12.60
N ILE A 88 -8.60 0.22 -13.05
CA ILE A 88 -8.17 -0.04 -14.43
C ILE A 88 -8.09 -1.54 -14.69
N MET A 89 -7.44 -2.31 -13.81
CA MET A 89 -7.33 -3.76 -13.96
C MET A 89 -8.69 -4.45 -13.99
N MET A 90 -9.62 -4.04 -13.13
CA MET A 90 -10.98 -4.59 -13.11
C MET A 90 -11.82 -4.27 -14.33
N SER A 91 -11.53 -3.15 -15.00
CA SER A 91 -12.26 -2.75 -16.21
C SER A 91 -11.93 -3.67 -17.39
N ASN A 92 -10.72 -4.25 -17.40
CA ASN A 92 -10.20 -5.06 -18.50
C ASN A 92 -10.07 -6.56 -18.16
N GLN A 93 -10.04 -6.93 -16.86
CA GLN A 93 -10.04 -8.30 -16.38
C GLN A 93 -11.16 -8.53 -15.35
N ALA A 94 -12.08 -9.44 -15.65
CA ALA A 94 -13.20 -9.76 -14.76
C ALA A 94 -12.81 -10.83 -13.71
N SER A 95 -11.78 -10.58 -12.90
CA SER A 95 -11.53 -11.40 -11.71
C SER A 95 -12.33 -10.83 -10.53
N PRO A 96 -13.38 -11.52 -10.05
CA PRO A 96 -14.23 -11.00 -8.99
C PRO A 96 -13.54 -10.96 -7.62
N THR A 97 -12.40 -11.66 -7.47
CA THR A 97 -11.64 -11.73 -6.20
C THR A 97 -10.44 -10.79 -6.15
N LEU A 98 -10.04 -10.19 -7.28
CA LEU A 98 -8.80 -9.41 -7.38
C LEU A 98 -8.73 -8.28 -6.34
N VAL A 99 -9.83 -7.57 -6.13
CA VAL A 99 -9.91 -6.48 -5.13
C VAL A 99 -9.60 -7.00 -3.73
N ARG A 100 -10.32 -8.06 -3.33
CA ARG A 100 -10.15 -8.68 -2.03
C ARG A 100 -8.73 -9.19 -1.84
N ASP A 101 -8.21 -9.91 -2.83
CA ASP A 101 -6.88 -10.52 -2.78
C ASP A 101 -5.78 -9.45 -2.74
N THR A 102 -5.99 -8.28 -3.38
CA THR A 102 -5.05 -7.15 -3.33
C THR A 102 -5.07 -6.44 -1.99
N ILE A 103 -6.25 -6.14 -1.44
CA ILE A 103 -6.39 -5.52 -0.11
C ILE A 103 -5.81 -6.44 0.97
N TYR A 104 -6.12 -7.74 0.91
CA TYR A 104 -5.53 -8.75 1.78
C TYR A 104 -4.00 -8.77 1.67
N SER A 105 -3.48 -8.80 0.44
CA SER A 105 -2.03 -8.83 0.19
C SER A 105 -1.34 -7.55 0.68
N ALA A 106 -1.95 -6.38 0.52
CA ALA A 106 -1.44 -5.10 0.99
C ALA A 106 -1.31 -5.09 2.52
N VAL A 107 -2.36 -5.47 3.26
CA VAL A 107 -2.31 -5.53 4.73
C VAL A 107 -1.27 -6.55 5.22
N MET A 108 -1.17 -7.72 4.57
CA MET A 108 -0.17 -8.72 4.93
C MET A 108 1.26 -8.23 4.64
N LEU A 109 1.46 -7.51 3.55
CA LEU A 109 2.74 -6.92 3.18
C LEU A 109 3.15 -5.80 4.14
N ASP A 110 2.23 -4.91 4.51
CA ASP A 110 2.53 -3.80 5.40
C ASP A 110 2.85 -4.28 6.82
N ILE A 111 1.99 -5.11 7.40
CA ILE A 111 2.13 -5.51 8.80
C ILE A 111 3.24 -6.56 8.96
N ASN A 112 3.25 -7.59 8.11
CA ASN A 112 4.23 -8.67 8.28
C ASN A 112 5.53 -8.41 7.51
N GLY A 113 5.44 -7.81 6.33
CA GLY A 113 6.60 -7.46 5.50
C GLY A 113 7.29 -6.20 5.98
N ILE A 114 6.63 -5.03 5.88
CA ILE A 114 7.24 -3.72 6.17
C ILE A 114 7.59 -3.62 7.65
N LEU A 115 6.60 -3.70 8.55
CA LEU A 115 6.84 -3.59 9.98
C LEU A 115 7.75 -4.71 10.49
N GLY A 116 7.56 -5.95 10.04
CA GLY A 116 8.40 -7.08 10.43
C GLY A 116 9.88 -6.91 10.05
N LEU A 117 10.17 -6.59 8.79
CA LEU A 117 11.54 -6.34 8.33
C LEU A 117 12.16 -5.11 9.00
N ALA A 118 11.38 -4.04 9.15
CA ALA A 118 11.82 -2.81 9.80
C ALA A 118 12.18 -3.05 11.28
N ALA A 119 11.32 -3.70 12.05
CA ALA A 119 11.56 -4.06 13.45
C ALA A 119 12.74 -5.04 13.59
N LEU A 120 12.88 -6.00 12.67
CA LEU A 120 14.01 -6.94 12.66
C LEU A 120 15.34 -6.20 12.43
N MET A 121 15.43 -5.39 11.36
CA MET A 121 16.65 -4.65 11.03
C MET A 121 16.97 -3.57 12.08
N GLY A 122 15.96 -2.86 12.55
CA GLY A 122 16.09 -1.82 13.55
C GLY A 122 16.47 -2.38 14.93
N GLY A 123 15.89 -3.50 15.33
CA GLY A 123 16.19 -4.19 16.58
C GLY A 123 17.56 -4.86 16.60
N ILE A 124 18.03 -5.44 15.48
CA ILE A 124 19.42 -5.94 15.38
C ILE A 124 20.43 -4.81 15.58
N LYS A 125 20.10 -3.60 15.10
CA LYS A 125 21.00 -2.45 15.14
C LYS A 125 20.95 -1.67 16.46
N HIS A 126 19.77 -1.51 17.06
CA HIS A 126 19.55 -0.62 18.20
C HIS A 126 19.07 -1.33 19.47
N GLY A 127 18.73 -2.62 19.41
CA GLY A 127 18.12 -3.35 20.52
C GLY A 127 16.61 -3.11 20.57
N GLU A 128 16.17 -2.36 21.58
CA GLU A 128 14.77 -1.93 21.75
C GLU A 128 14.57 -0.54 21.14
N GLN A 129 13.44 -0.33 20.45
CA GLN A 129 13.12 0.94 19.80
C GLN A 129 11.76 1.46 20.27
N PRO A 130 11.70 2.63 20.91
CA PRO A 130 10.45 3.15 21.44
C PRO A 130 9.51 3.69 20.35
N TYR A 131 8.21 3.55 20.59
CA TYR A 131 7.11 4.14 19.83
C TYR A 131 5.94 4.47 20.78
N ASN A 132 4.86 5.03 20.25
CA ASN A 132 3.63 5.34 20.97
C ASN A 132 2.63 4.17 20.88
N ASP A 133 2.42 3.45 21.98
CA ASP A 133 1.55 2.27 22.05
C ASP A 133 0.06 2.60 21.84
N ASP A 134 -0.40 3.79 22.25
CA ASP A 134 -1.79 4.20 22.05
C ASP A 134 -2.18 4.25 20.56
N SER A 135 -1.23 4.67 19.72
CA SER A 135 -1.42 4.75 18.26
C SER A 135 -1.52 3.37 17.63
N ALA A 136 -0.63 2.45 18.03
CA ALA A 136 -0.60 1.09 17.52
C ALA A 136 -1.88 0.33 17.89
N ARG A 137 -2.32 0.42 19.16
CA ARG A 137 -3.58 -0.18 19.62
C ARG A 137 -4.78 0.34 18.83
N SER A 138 -4.85 1.66 18.61
CA SER A 138 -5.94 2.27 17.85
C SER A 138 -5.97 1.76 16.41
N TYR A 139 -4.81 1.74 15.73
CA TYR A 139 -4.71 1.20 14.38
C TYR A 139 -5.12 -0.27 14.31
N SER A 140 -4.57 -1.14 15.16
CA SER A 140 -4.85 -2.58 15.12
C SER A 140 -6.34 -2.88 15.31
N VAL A 141 -7.01 -2.19 16.24
CA VAL A 141 -8.46 -2.37 16.47
C VAL A 141 -9.27 -1.87 15.29
N MET A 142 -8.90 -0.73 14.70
CA MET A 142 -9.60 -0.19 13.53
C MET A 142 -9.43 -1.08 12.30
N ILE A 143 -8.22 -1.58 12.03
CA ILE A 143 -7.96 -2.51 10.92
C ILE A 143 -8.75 -3.81 11.12
N LEU A 144 -8.71 -4.40 12.33
CA LEU A 144 -9.46 -5.61 12.65
C LEU A 144 -10.97 -5.42 12.45
N THR A 145 -11.51 -4.29 12.91
CA THR A 145 -12.92 -3.95 12.72
C THR A 145 -13.25 -3.75 11.24
N ALA A 146 -12.41 -3.01 10.52
CA ALA A 146 -12.61 -2.70 9.12
C ALA A 146 -12.61 -3.98 8.27
N MET A 147 -11.56 -4.79 8.35
CA MET A 147 -11.47 -6.07 7.62
C MET A 147 -12.53 -7.07 8.05
N GLY A 148 -12.86 -7.12 9.35
CA GLY A 148 -13.91 -8.00 9.86
C GLY A 148 -15.26 -7.71 9.18
N ILE A 149 -15.67 -6.45 9.17
CA ILE A 149 -16.96 -6.04 8.59
C ILE A 149 -16.94 -6.12 7.06
N SER A 150 -15.87 -5.66 6.40
CA SER A 150 -15.85 -5.57 4.93
C SER A 150 -15.45 -6.86 4.22
N MET A 151 -14.74 -7.77 4.88
CA MET A 151 -14.09 -8.91 4.21
C MET A 151 -14.27 -10.26 4.91
N VAL A 152 -14.72 -10.31 6.18
CA VAL A 152 -15.05 -11.57 6.87
C VAL A 152 -16.55 -11.81 6.92
N VAL A 153 -17.30 -10.81 7.38
CA VAL A 153 -18.77 -10.90 7.50
C VAL A 153 -19.50 -11.12 6.16
N PRO A 154 -19.04 -10.60 4.98
CA PRO A 154 -19.75 -10.84 3.72
C PRO A 154 -19.98 -12.32 3.37
N GLU A 155 -19.14 -13.23 3.87
CA GLU A 155 -19.29 -14.68 3.68
C GLU A 155 -20.65 -15.20 4.20
N PHE A 156 -21.21 -14.56 5.22
CA PHE A 156 -22.46 -14.97 5.85
C PHE A 156 -23.70 -14.24 5.30
N ILE A 157 -23.51 -13.32 4.35
CA ILE A 157 -24.59 -12.51 3.78
C ILE A 157 -25.20 -13.24 2.57
N PRO A 158 -26.52 -13.48 2.54
CA PRO A 158 -27.17 -14.07 1.39
C PRO A 158 -26.97 -13.23 0.12
N GLU A 159 -26.84 -13.90 -1.04
CA GLU A 159 -26.68 -13.21 -2.33
C GLU A 159 -27.83 -12.23 -2.62
N SER A 160 -29.03 -12.42 -2.08
CA SER A 160 -30.14 -11.45 -2.28
C SER A 160 -29.88 -10.09 -1.62
N ASP A 161 -29.08 -10.06 -0.55
CA ASP A 161 -28.90 -8.89 0.31
C ASP A 161 -27.55 -8.19 0.07
N TRP A 162 -26.77 -8.62 -0.93
CA TRP A 162 -25.42 -8.09 -1.20
C TRP A 162 -25.41 -6.56 -1.36
N LYS A 163 -26.40 -6.00 -2.06
CA LYS A 163 -26.49 -4.55 -2.30
C LYS A 163 -26.73 -3.77 -1.01
N ALA A 164 -27.61 -4.30 -0.15
CA ALA A 164 -27.90 -3.68 1.13
C ALA A 164 -26.67 -3.71 2.04
N TYR A 165 -25.96 -4.84 2.04
CA TYR A 165 -24.73 -4.99 2.80
C TYR A 165 -23.59 -4.10 2.29
N SER A 166 -23.37 -4.01 0.98
CA SER A 166 -22.37 -3.08 0.41
C SER A 166 -22.69 -1.61 0.74
N MET A 167 -23.95 -1.18 0.69
CA MET A 167 -24.30 0.19 1.13
C MET A 167 -24.01 0.41 2.62
N PHE A 168 -24.26 -0.60 3.46
CA PHE A 168 -23.92 -0.55 4.88
C PHE A 168 -22.40 -0.48 5.09
N THR A 169 -21.62 -1.33 4.42
CA THR A 169 -20.16 -1.36 4.50
C THR A 169 -19.55 -0.04 4.04
N ILE A 170 -20.00 0.54 2.91
CA ILE A 170 -19.59 1.87 2.47
C ILE A 170 -19.84 2.91 3.58
N GLY A 171 -21.05 2.94 4.15
CA GLY A 171 -21.40 3.86 5.23
C GLY A 171 -20.53 3.68 6.47
N ALA A 172 -20.31 2.43 6.89
CA ALA A 172 -19.48 2.10 8.04
C ALA A 172 -18.01 2.51 7.84
N MET A 173 -17.43 2.25 6.66
CA MET A 173 -16.06 2.65 6.33
C MET A 173 -15.90 4.17 6.29
N LEU A 174 -16.87 4.89 5.71
CA LEU A 174 -16.86 6.36 5.71
C LEU A 174 -16.94 6.94 7.13
N VAL A 175 -17.71 6.32 8.02
CA VAL A 175 -17.77 6.71 9.44
C VAL A 175 -16.44 6.43 10.14
N LEU A 176 -15.86 5.23 9.95
CA LEU A 176 -14.55 4.89 10.51
C LEU A 176 -13.46 5.85 10.01
N TYR A 177 -13.48 6.19 8.72
CA TYR A 177 -12.55 7.15 8.13
C TYR A 177 -12.75 8.58 8.67
N ALA A 178 -13.99 9.03 8.83
CA ALA A 178 -14.27 10.34 9.42
C ALA A 178 -13.77 10.44 10.88
N VAL A 179 -13.94 9.37 11.66
CA VAL A 179 -13.40 9.29 13.03
C VAL A 179 -11.87 9.26 13.00
N PHE A 180 -11.27 8.46 12.11
CA PHE A 180 -9.83 8.40 11.91
C PHE A 180 -9.24 9.78 11.59
N LEU A 181 -9.80 10.47 10.60
CA LEU A 181 -9.38 11.83 10.23
C LEU A 181 -9.54 12.82 11.38
N ARG A 182 -10.64 12.73 12.13
CA ARG A 182 -10.85 13.59 13.31
C ARG A 182 -9.80 13.34 14.39
N MET A 183 -9.37 12.10 14.59
CA MET A 183 -8.31 11.77 15.55
C MET A 183 -6.94 12.21 15.04
N GLN A 184 -6.66 12.04 13.75
CA GLN A 184 -5.39 12.40 13.12
C GLN A 184 -5.18 13.93 13.04
N VAL A 185 -6.23 14.69 12.70
CA VAL A 185 -6.17 16.15 12.51
C VAL A 185 -6.53 16.94 13.77
N GLY A 186 -7.27 16.32 14.69
CA GLY A 186 -7.84 16.97 15.86
C GLY A 186 -6.97 16.87 17.13
N PRO A 187 -7.58 16.93 18.32
CA PRO A 187 -6.86 17.03 19.60
C PRO A 187 -6.03 15.80 19.98
N HIS A 188 -6.12 14.73 19.20
CA HIS A 188 -5.43 13.46 19.42
C HIS A 188 -4.30 13.23 18.40
N SER A 189 -3.90 14.26 17.65
CA SER A 189 -2.75 14.19 16.72
C SER A 189 -1.47 13.72 17.42
N TYR A 190 -1.36 13.93 18.74
CA TYR A 190 -0.26 13.43 19.57
C TYR A 190 -0.11 11.89 19.55
N PHE A 191 -1.19 11.14 19.28
CA PHE A 191 -1.07 9.69 19.08
C PHE A 191 -0.19 9.39 17.88
N PHE A 192 -0.27 10.20 16.82
CA PHE A 192 0.42 9.96 15.56
C PHE A 192 1.81 10.61 15.48
N SER A 193 2.14 11.52 16.40
CA SER A 193 3.45 12.19 16.45
C SER A 193 4.27 11.73 17.66
N TYR A 194 5.38 11.03 17.44
CA TYR A 194 6.37 10.78 18.49
C TYR A 194 7.50 11.81 18.39
N SER A 195 7.71 12.58 19.45
CA SER A 195 8.86 13.49 19.55
C SER A 195 10.12 12.67 19.85
N TYR A 196 10.90 12.38 18.82
CA TYR A 196 12.19 11.73 19.00
C TYR A 196 13.10 12.62 19.86
N PRO A 197 13.76 12.10 20.91
CA PRO A 197 14.78 12.87 21.61
C PRO A 197 15.86 13.26 20.60
N GLU A 198 16.06 14.57 20.41
CA GLU A 198 17.07 15.11 19.50
C GLU A 198 18.42 14.46 19.83
N LYS A 199 19.00 13.75 18.84
CA LYS A 199 20.45 13.54 18.86
C LYS A 199 21.07 14.93 18.83
N LYS A 200 21.66 15.34 19.95
CA LYS A 200 22.50 16.54 20.09
C LYS A 200 23.38 16.69 18.85
N HIS A 201 22.95 17.52 17.90
CA HIS A 201 23.79 17.90 16.78
C HIS A 201 24.89 18.77 17.37
N ARG A 202 26.12 18.24 17.37
CA ARG A 202 27.33 19.06 17.44
C ARG A 202 27.24 20.07 16.29
N GLY A 203 27.43 21.34 16.63
CA GLY A 203 27.03 22.48 15.83
C GLY A 203 27.81 22.71 14.53
N GLY A 204 27.29 23.67 13.76
CA GLY A 204 27.78 24.15 12.46
C GLY A 204 27.29 23.25 11.33
N GLU A 205 26.58 23.71 10.30
CA GLU A 205 26.59 25.00 9.62
C GLU A 205 25.20 25.24 9.02
N GLY A 206 24.79 26.51 8.89
CA GLY A 206 23.54 26.89 8.25
C GLY A 206 23.54 26.45 6.79
N HIS A 207 22.66 25.52 6.45
CA HIS A 207 22.20 25.37 5.07
C HIS A 207 21.22 26.51 4.81
N GLY A 208 21.72 27.51 4.07
CA GLY A 208 20.91 28.59 3.54
C GLY A 208 19.74 28.05 2.74
N ASP A 209 18.61 28.72 2.93
CA ASP A 209 17.39 28.60 2.16
C ASP A 209 17.72 28.58 0.66
N ASP A 210 17.61 27.42 0.04
CA ASP A 210 17.22 27.32 -1.36
C ASP A 210 15.78 26.80 -1.33
N GLU A 211 14.84 27.69 -0.95
CA GLU A 211 13.40 27.47 -1.15
C GLU A 211 13.15 27.34 -2.66
N SER A 212 13.42 26.15 -3.21
CA SER A 212 12.91 25.80 -4.53
C SER A 212 11.39 25.85 -4.40
N GLN A 213 10.78 26.94 -4.88
CA GLN A 213 9.33 27.13 -4.80
C GLN A 213 8.65 25.92 -5.46
N VAL A 214 8.17 24.99 -4.64
CA VAL A 214 7.44 23.81 -5.11
C VAL A 214 6.22 24.31 -5.86
N ASN A 215 6.21 24.10 -7.17
CA ASN A 215 5.08 24.47 -8.00
C ASN A 215 3.97 23.44 -7.77
N VAL A 216 3.07 23.74 -6.83
CA VAL A 216 1.97 22.84 -6.41
C VAL A 216 1.15 22.35 -7.59
N ALA A 217 0.85 23.22 -8.56
CA ALA A 217 0.10 22.83 -9.75
C ALA A 217 0.86 21.81 -10.61
N TRP A 218 2.19 21.94 -10.68
CA TRP A 218 3.05 20.97 -11.35
C TRP A 218 3.08 19.64 -10.60
N SER A 219 3.31 19.64 -9.28
CA SER A 219 3.36 18.41 -8.48
C SER A 219 2.03 17.66 -8.50
N ILE A 220 0.90 18.35 -8.42
CA ILE A 220 -0.43 17.73 -8.59
C ILE A 220 -0.58 17.15 -10.00
N GLY A 221 -0.19 17.89 -11.04
CA GLY A 221 -0.25 17.43 -12.43
C GLY A 221 0.59 16.17 -12.66
N VAL A 222 1.80 16.13 -12.11
CA VAL A 222 2.70 14.97 -12.18
C VAL A 222 2.14 13.79 -11.40
N LEU A 223 1.56 14.01 -10.21
CA LEU A 223 0.95 12.96 -9.40
C LEU A 223 -0.21 12.30 -10.15
N VAL A 224 -1.17 13.09 -10.64
CA VAL A 224 -2.34 12.56 -11.38
C VAL A 224 -1.89 11.84 -12.64
N PHE A 225 -0.98 12.45 -13.42
CA PHE A 225 -0.47 11.83 -14.64
C PHE A 225 0.29 10.52 -14.35
N GLY A 226 1.14 10.51 -13.32
CA GLY A 226 1.92 9.36 -12.94
C GLY A 226 1.06 8.19 -12.47
N VAL A 227 0.01 8.46 -11.67
CA VAL A 227 -0.97 7.44 -11.26
C VAL A 227 -1.64 6.78 -12.47
N ILE A 228 -2.05 7.58 -13.47
CA ILE A 228 -2.66 7.05 -14.71
C ILE A 228 -1.66 6.18 -15.48
N VAL A 229 -0.42 6.66 -15.65
CA VAL A 229 0.63 5.90 -16.35
C VAL A 229 0.91 4.57 -15.63
N ILE A 230 0.98 4.59 -14.29
CA ILE A 230 1.17 3.38 -13.47
C ILE A 230 0.02 2.40 -13.67
N GLY A 231 -1.24 2.86 -13.64
CA GLY A 231 -2.40 2.00 -13.85
C GLY A 231 -2.43 1.34 -15.23
N VAL A 232 -2.11 2.10 -16.28
CA VAL A 232 -2.00 1.58 -17.65
C VAL A 232 -0.86 0.55 -17.78
N LEU A 233 0.29 0.81 -17.15
CA LEU A 233 1.40 -0.16 -17.12
C LEU A 233 1.03 -1.42 -16.32
N ALA A 234 0.32 -1.28 -15.20
CA ALA A 234 -0.09 -2.39 -14.34
C ALA A 234 -1.06 -3.33 -15.07
N GLU A 235 -1.92 -2.80 -15.95
CA GLU A 235 -2.78 -3.61 -16.81
C GLU A 235 -1.98 -4.51 -17.77
N VAL A 236 -1.08 -3.91 -18.57
CA VAL A 236 -0.24 -4.66 -19.51
C VAL A 236 0.66 -5.64 -18.76
N MET A 237 1.18 -5.23 -17.61
CA MET A 237 1.96 -6.09 -16.72
C MET A 237 1.17 -7.30 -16.26
N SER A 238 -0.09 -7.12 -15.83
CA SER A 238 -0.94 -8.22 -15.37
C SER A 238 -1.20 -9.23 -16.48
N LEU A 239 -1.52 -8.78 -17.69
CA LEU A 239 -1.73 -9.67 -18.85
C LEU A 239 -0.45 -10.43 -19.21
N ALA A 240 0.70 -9.73 -19.19
CA ALA A 240 2.00 -10.35 -19.45
C ALA A 240 2.38 -11.36 -18.36
N LEU A 241 1.99 -11.11 -17.10
CA LEU A 241 2.20 -12.02 -15.99
C LEU A 241 1.34 -13.28 -16.13
N ASP A 242 0.06 -13.14 -16.51
CA ASP A 242 -0.85 -14.27 -16.72
C ASP A 242 -0.32 -15.21 -17.82
N VAL A 243 0.09 -14.67 -18.97
CA VAL A 243 0.70 -15.47 -20.06
C VAL A 243 2.06 -16.03 -19.65
N GLY A 244 2.87 -15.23 -18.95
CA GLY A 244 4.20 -15.64 -18.47
C GLY A 244 4.15 -16.79 -17.47
N LEU A 245 3.06 -16.89 -16.70
CA LEU A 245 2.86 -17.90 -15.67
C LEU A 245 1.96 -19.06 -16.12
N GLU A 246 1.39 -19.01 -17.32
CA GLU A 246 0.53 -20.06 -17.83
C GLU A 246 1.24 -21.44 -17.79
N GLY A 247 0.58 -22.45 -17.21
CA GLY A 247 1.15 -23.80 -17.10
C GLY A 247 2.27 -23.98 -16.06
N THR A 248 2.68 -22.93 -15.33
CA THR A 248 3.68 -23.04 -14.24
C THR A 248 3.11 -23.56 -12.92
N GLY A 249 1.77 -23.61 -12.79
CA GLY A 249 1.08 -23.88 -11.53
C GLY A 249 1.05 -22.68 -10.58
N ALA A 250 1.51 -21.49 -11.02
CA ALA A 250 1.42 -20.28 -10.22
C ALA A 250 -0.06 -19.86 -10.04
N PRO A 251 -0.46 -19.48 -8.82
CA PRO A 251 -1.85 -19.17 -8.52
C PRO A 251 -2.21 -17.72 -8.84
N PRO A 252 -3.51 -17.42 -9.10
CA PRO A 252 -3.98 -16.08 -9.48
C PRO A 252 -3.68 -14.98 -8.44
N VAL A 253 -3.55 -15.35 -7.17
CA VAL A 253 -3.21 -14.42 -6.08
C VAL A 253 -1.84 -13.75 -6.26
N LEU A 254 -0.93 -14.34 -7.06
CA LEU A 254 0.39 -13.77 -7.29
C LEU A 254 0.33 -12.39 -7.95
N THR A 255 -0.63 -12.17 -8.86
CA THR A 255 -0.86 -10.86 -9.47
C THR A 255 -1.24 -9.82 -8.41
N ALA A 256 -2.11 -10.17 -7.47
CA ALA A 256 -2.51 -9.30 -6.37
C ALA A 256 -1.32 -8.95 -5.43
N ILE A 257 -0.43 -9.92 -5.16
CA ILE A 257 0.79 -9.70 -4.36
C ILE A 257 1.74 -8.75 -5.08
N VAL A 258 1.93 -8.92 -6.40
CA VAL A 258 2.77 -8.02 -7.20
C VAL A 258 2.18 -6.61 -7.19
N VAL A 259 0.87 -6.46 -7.40
CA VAL A 259 0.19 -5.16 -7.37
C VAL A 259 0.33 -4.48 -6.00
N ALA A 260 0.11 -5.21 -4.91
CA ALA A 260 0.34 -4.68 -3.56
C ALA A 260 1.80 -4.24 -3.37
N GLY A 261 2.76 -5.05 -3.81
CA GLY A 261 4.19 -4.76 -3.65
C GLY A 261 4.68 -3.56 -4.45
N ILE A 262 4.22 -3.37 -5.69
CA ILE A 262 4.63 -2.22 -6.51
C ILE A 262 4.02 -0.90 -6.01
N SER A 263 2.80 -0.96 -5.45
CA SER A 263 2.13 0.19 -4.84
C SER A 263 2.83 0.61 -3.55
N ALA A 264 3.17 -0.36 -2.68
CA ALA A 264 3.83 -0.13 -1.40
C ALA A 264 5.34 0.10 -1.50
N ALA A 265 5.95 -0.02 -2.68
CA ALA A 265 7.41 0.08 -2.85
C ALA A 265 8.06 1.36 -2.25
N PRO A 266 7.47 2.57 -2.39
CA PRO A 266 8.00 3.77 -1.75
C PRO A 266 7.95 3.69 -0.21
N GLU A 267 6.88 3.12 0.33
CA GLU A 267 6.64 2.99 1.77
C GLU A 267 7.59 1.99 2.41
N ILE A 268 7.85 0.84 1.74
CA ILE A 268 8.87 -0.14 2.16
C ILE A 268 10.22 0.58 2.34
N LEU A 269 10.65 1.36 1.35
CA LEU A 269 11.94 2.04 1.40
C LEU A 269 12.01 3.07 2.53
N THR A 270 10.95 3.87 2.70
CA THR A 270 10.87 4.91 3.73
C THR A 270 10.84 4.30 5.13
N ALA A 271 10.06 3.24 5.35
CA ALA A 271 9.98 2.53 6.62
C ALA A 271 11.32 1.89 7.02
N LEU A 272 11.98 1.17 6.10
CA LEU A 272 13.28 0.57 6.39
C LEU A 272 14.34 1.62 6.75
N ARG A 273 14.34 2.76 6.06
CA ARG A 273 15.22 3.90 6.39
C ARG A 273 14.90 4.48 7.77
N ALA A 274 13.61 4.63 8.11
CA ALA A 274 13.18 5.12 9.41
C ALA A 274 13.61 4.18 10.54
N ALA A 275 13.43 2.87 10.38
CA ALA A 275 13.86 1.88 11.35
C ALA A 275 15.37 1.94 11.63
N LEU A 276 16.17 2.02 10.55
CA LEU A 276 17.62 2.15 10.62
C LEU A 276 18.08 3.50 11.20
N ALA A 277 17.22 4.52 11.20
CA ALA A 277 17.44 5.83 11.81
C ALA A 277 16.94 5.93 13.26
N ASN A 278 16.52 4.80 13.86
CA ASN A 278 15.90 4.73 15.17
C ASN A 278 14.56 5.48 15.29
N ARG A 279 13.76 5.44 14.22
CA ARG A 279 12.46 6.10 14.13
C ARG A 279 11.30 5.11 14.01
N MET A 280 11.07 4.31 15.05
CA MET A 280 10.06 3.24 15.00
C MET A 280 8.62 3.75 14.90
N GLN A 281 8.26 4.86 15.55
CA GLN A 281 6.94 5.47 15.33
C GLN A 281 6.64 5.73 13.85
N SER A 282 7.60 6.23 13.06
CA SER A 282 7.40 6.43 11.63
C SER A 282 7.12 5.12 10.91
N VAL A 283 7.80 4.02 11.28
CA VAL A 283 7.54 2.68 10.72
C VAL A 283 6.12 2.23 11.04
N VAL A 284 5.71 2.35 12.31
CA VAL A 284 4.35 1.97 12.76
C VAL A 284 3.30 2.79 12.02
N ASN A 285 3.49 4.10 11.90
CA ASN A 285 2.58 4.98 11.16
C ASN A 285 2.52 4.64 9.67
N ILE A 286 3.66 4.30 9.06
CA ILE A 286 3.69 3.87 7.65
C ILE A 286 2.94 2.56 7.50
N ALA A 287 3.34 1.50 8.20
CA ALA A 287 2.76 0.17 8.02
C ALA A 287 1.28 0.11 8.45
N LEU A 288 0.96 0.50 9.68
CA LEU A 288 -0.41 0.41 10.18
C LEU A 288 -1.32 1.50 9.59
N GLY A 289 -0.78 2.70 9.34
CA GLY A 289 -1.53 3.78 8.72
C GLY A 289 -1.86 3.50 7.25
N ALA A 290 -0.91 2.94 6.48
CA ALA A 290 -1.16 2.49 5.11
C ALA A 290 -2.21 1.37 5.11
N SER A 291 -2.03 0.30 5.90
CA SER A 291 -3.00 -0.79 6.01
C SER A 291 -4.41 -0.32 6.39
N LEU A 292 -4.53 0.55 7.39
CA LEU A 292 -5.82 1.10 7.77
C LEU A 292 -6.45 1.89 6.62
N SER A 293 -5.67 2.77 5.98
CA SER A 293 -6.12 3.60 4.87
C SER A 293 -6.55 2.77 3.68
N THR A 294 -5.76 1.76 3.29
CA THR A 294 -6.08 0.80 2.22
C THR A 294 -7.45 0.16 2.49
N VAL A 295 -7.71 -0.37 3.68
CA VAL A 295 -9.01 -1.01 3.95
C VAL A 295 -10.15 0.01 3.96
N ILE A 296 -10.05 1.11 4.73
CA ILE A 296 -11.19 2.02 4.94
C ILE A 296 -11.47 2.96 3.76
N LEU A 297 -10.54 3.10 2.81
CA LEU A 297 -10.73 3.93 1.61
C LEU A 297 -10.90 3.11 0.33
N THR A 298 -10.13 2.03 0.15
CA THR A 298 -10.24 1.21 -1.07
C THR A 298 -11.56 0.43 -1.09
N VAL A 299 -11.95 -0.19 0.03
CA VAL A 299 -13.22 -0.94 0.12
C VAL A 299 -14.44 -0.12 -0.32
N PRO A 300 -14.73 1.07 0.27
CA PRO A 300 -15.94 1.80 -0.11
C PRO A 300 -15.93 2.28 -1.56
N VAL A 301 -14.76 2.61 -2.13
CA VAL A 301 -14.64 2.99 -3.54
C VAL A 301 -14.94 1.79 -4.44
N MET A 302 -14.35 0.63 -4.16
CA MET A 302 -14.57 -0.57 -4.95
C MET A 302 -16.02 -1.08 -4.81
N GLU A 303 -16.60 -1.08 -3.61
CA GLU A 303 -18.02 -1.44 -3.45
C GLU A 303 -18.96 -0.45 -4.14
N ALA A 304 -18.64 0.85 -4.14
CA ALA A 304 -19.41 1.83 -4.92
C ALA A 304 -19.33 1.54 -6.42
N MET A 305 -18.17 1.14 -6.93
CA MET A 305 -18.01 0.68 -8.31
C MET A 305 -18.82 -0.58 -8.60
N ALA A 306 -18.85 -1.56 -7.69
CA ALA A 306 -19.66 -2.78 -7.82
C ALA A 306 -21.17 -2.47 -7.87
N LEU A 307 -21.65 -1.54 -7.04
CA LEU A 307 -23.04 -1.08 -7.05
C LEU A 307 -23.38 -0.35 -8.35
N TYR A 308 -22.46 0.46 -8.87
CA TYR A 308 -22.63 1.20 -10.13
C TYR A 308 -22.61 0.28 -11.36
N SER A 309 -21.68 -0.67 -11.43
CA SER A 309 -21.55 -1.63 -12.52
C SER A 309 -22.59 -2.74 -12.47
N GLY A 310 -23.19 -2.98 -11.30
CA GLY A 310 -24.13 -4.06 -11.05
C GLY A 310 -23.48 -5.44 -10.91
N GLN A 311 -22.14 -5.51 -10.91
CA GLN A 311 -21.40 -6.76 -10.71
C GLN A 311 -20.85 -6.84 -9.28
N PRO A 312 -21.27 -7.82 -8.47
CA PRO A 312 -20.77 -7.96 -7.11
C PRO A 312 -19.31 -8.42 -7.12
N PHE A 313 -18.46 -7.73 -6.36
CA PHE A 313 -17.13 -8.22 -6.04
C PHE A 313 -17.22 -9.25 -4.91
N GLN A 314 -16.41 -10.31 -5.01
CA GLN A 314 -16.29 -11.29 -3.94
C GLN A 314 -15.35 -10.75 -2.87
N MET A 315 -15.91 -9.98 -1.93
CA MET A 315 -15.16 -9.37 -0.83
C MET A 315 -14.85 -10.36 0.31
N ALA A 316 -15.62 -11.44 0.43
CA ALA A 316 -15.43 -12.46 1.45
C ALA A 316 -14.09 -13.19 1.30
N MET A 317 -13.23 -13.12 2.31
CA MET A 317 -11.94 -13.83 2.37
C MET A 317 -12.12 -15.34 2.48
N THR A 318 -11.17 -16.07 1.89
CA THR A 318 -11.11 -17.53 2.11
C THR A 318 -10.88 -17.84 3.59
N PRO A 319 -11.21 -19.04 4.07
CA PRO A 319 -10.90 -19.43 5.44
C PRO A 319 -9.42 -19.30 5.80
N VAL A 320 -8.52 -19.56 4.84
CA VAL A 320 -7.07 -19.44 5.02
C VAL A 320 -6.67 -17.97 5.17
N GLN A 321 -7.13 -17.11 4.25
CA GLN A 321 -6.89 -15.66 4.31
C GLN A 321 -7.41 -15.06 5.62
N THR A 322 -8.62 -15.48 6.04
CA THR A 322 -9.24 -15.05 7.29
C THR A 322 -8.36 -15.41 8.48
N VAL A 323 -7.98 -16.68 8.64
CA VAL A 323 -7.13 -17.14 9.75
C VAL A 323 -5.78 -16.41 9.75
N MET A 324 -5.16 -16.22 8.59
CA MET A 324 -3.87 -15.51 8.48
C MET A 324 -3.96 -14.05 8.90
N VAL A 325 -5.01 -13.32 8.50
CA VAL A 325 -5.25 -11.94 8.94
C VAL A 325 -5.48 -11.87 10.44
N PHE A 326 -6.31 -12.77 11.00
CA PHE A 326 -6.56 -12.78 12.45
C PHE A 326 -5.27 -13.05 13.24
N ILE A 327 -4.48 -14.04 12.84
CA ILE A 327 -3.18 -14.31 13.48
C ILE A 327 -2.27 -13.08 13.38
N THR A 328 -2.17 -12.47 12.20
CA THR A 328 -1.37 -11.26 11.97
C THR A 328 -1.77 -10.11 12.88
N LEU A 329 -3.07 -9.79 12.94
CA LEU A 329 -3.57 -8.66 13.72
C LEU A 329 -3.49 -8.93 15.23
N ILE A 330 -3.69 -10.17 15.68
CA ILE A 330 -3.52 -10.55 17.09
C ILE A 330 -2.05 -10.45 17.49
N VAL A 331 -1.13 -11.01 16.70
CA VAL A 331 0.31 -10.92 16.96
C VAL A 331 0.76 -9.47 16.95
N CYS A 332 0.30 -8.67 15.98
CA CYS A 332 0.56 -7.23 15.92
C CYS A 332 0.07 -6.51 17.19
N ALA A 333 -1.14 -6.78 17.66
CA ALA A 333 -1.71 -6.14 18.85
C ALA A 333 -1.00 -6.56 20.16
N ILE A 334 -0.40 -7.74 20.20
CA ILE A 334 0.40 -8.22 21.34
C ILE A 334 1.80 -7.59 21.31
N ASN A 335 2.48 -7.68 20.17
CA ASN A 335 3.83 -7.15 20.01
C ASN A 335 3.86 -5.62 20.13
N LEU A 336 2.83 -4.92 19.64
CA LEU A 336 2.78 -3.46 19.70
C LEU A 336 2.06 -2.91 20.95
N ASN A 337 2.15 -3.61 22.09
CA ASN A 337 1.41 -3.26 23.30
C ASN A 337 2.23 -2.49 24.35
N ASP A 338 3.53 -2.67 24.38
CA ASP A 338 4.42 -2.21 25.45
C ASP A 338 5.17 -0.91 25.13
N GLY A 339 5.02 -0.39 23.92
CA GLY A 339 5.63 0.87 23.48
C GLY A 339 7.10 0.74 23.03
N GLU A 340 7.65 -0.47 22.95
CA GLU A 340 9.00 -0.71 22.44
C GLU A 340 9.01 -1.90 21.48
N THR A 341 9.76 -1.82 20.38
CA THR A 341 9.91 -2.95 19.45
C THR A 341 11.29 -3.55 19.52
N ASN A 342 11.40 -4.86 19.29
CA ASN A 342 12.70 -5.55 19.21
C ASN A 342 12.80 -6.51 18.00
N ALA A 343 13.98 -7.12 17.85
CA ALA A 343 14.27 -8.03 16.75
C ALA A 343 13.44 -9.33 16.79
N ILE A 344 13.02 -9.79 17.97
CA ILE A 344 12.21 -11.01 18.11
C ILE A 344 10.82 -10.76 17.55
N GLU A 345 10.20 -9.64 17.90
CA GLU A 345 8.90 -9.23 17.34
C GLU A 345 8.98 -9.06 15.82
N GLY A 346 10.04 -8.41 15.32
CA GLY A 346 10.29 -8.32 13.88
C GLY A 346 10.40 -9.69 13.20
N MET A 347 11.09 -10.65 13.84
CA MET A 347 11.19 -12.02 13.35
C MET A 347 9.83 -12.74 13.35
N THR A 348 8.97 -12.53 14.36
CA THR A 348 7.63 -13.15 14.37
C THR A 348 6.78 -12.70 13.18
N HIS A 349 6.77 -11.40 12.89
CA HIS A 349 6.10 -10.85 11.71
C HIS A 349 6.73 -11.33 10.40
N PHE A 350 8.06 -11.40 10.32
CA PHE A 350 8.74 -11.92 9.15
C PHE A 350 8.39 -13.39 8.86
N VAL A 351 8.27 -14.23 9.90
CA VAL A 351 7.82 -15.63 9.74
C VAL A 351 6.36 -15.69 9.26
N LEU A 352 5.48 -14.81 9.74
CA LEU A 352 4.11 -14.70 9.23
C LEU A 352 4.08 -14.26 7.77
N PHE A 353 4.96 -13.33 7.36
CA PHE A 353 5.10 -12.92 5.97
C PHE A 353 5.57 -14.07 5.09
N ALA A 354 6.61 -14.79 5.49
CA ALA A 354 7.08 -15.98 4.78
C ALA A 354 6.00 -17.05 4.66
N THR A 355 5.20 -17.24 5.71
CA THR A 355 4.06 -18.16 5.71
C THR A 355 2.98 -17.71 4.72
N PHE A 356 2.65 -16.42 4.69
CA PHE A 356 1.74 -15.84 3.71
C PHE A 356 2.21 -16.08 2.27
N ILE A 357 3.49 -15.81 1.96
CA ILE A 357 4.05 -16.06 0.64
C ILE A 357 3.99 -17.56 0.30
N MET A 358 4.29 -18.44 1.25
CA MET A 358 4.20 -19.89 1.03
C MET A 358 2.77 -20.34 0.71
N LEU A 359 1.78 -19.90 1.51
CA LEU A 359 0.37 -20.22 1.27
C LEU A 359 -0.11 -19.67 -0.07
N ALA A 360 0.27 -18.43 -0.39
CA ALA A 360 -0.02 -17.82 -1.67
C ALA A 360 0.57 -18.65 -2.81
N MET A 361 1.82 -19.12 -2.73
CA MET A 361 2.44 -19.97 -3.76
C MET A 361 1.80 -21.35 -3.89
N LEU A 362 1.14 -21.85 -2.84
CA LEU A 362 0.32 -23.07 -2.88
C LEU A 362 -1.09 -22.83 -3.44
N GLY A 363 -1.48 -21.58 -3.68
CA GLY A 363 -2.80 -21.19 -4.17
C GLY A 363 -3.90 -21.21 -3.11
N LEU A 364 -3.55 -20.93 -1.85
CA LEU A 364 -4.44 -20.94 -0.69
C LEU A 364 -4.80 -19.54 -0.16
#